data_AF-A0A7I4YDE6-F1
#
_entry.id   AF-A0A7I4YDE6-F1
#
_cell.length_a   1.000
_cell.length_b   1.000
_cell.length_c   1.000
_cell.angle_alpha   90.00
_cell.angle_beta   90.00
_cell.angle_gamma   90.00
#
_symmetry.space_group_name_H-M   'P 1'
#
loop_
_entity.id
_entity.type
_entity.pdbx_description
1 polymer ?
#
loop_
_entity_poly.entity_id
_entity_poly.type
_entity_poly.pdbx_seq_one_letter_code
_entity_poly.pdbx_strand_id
1 'polypeptide(L)'
;MTVSPTITEDMGEDLREMIARTRKNPISLFLELYMHVFKSTPEVMVETIHGEEKGTFLFVMSVQVGNVLVRGAPHRTKKIAKMDCFVKGVKVLCEKFSVDIAKSAQDLEFKQETTFSELLRKHTYAKFYGLGNAYPEIIGSEKVIAGIFLVTRNHHGSSADLVSLGTGNKGLRGDMLSLHGLSVNDCHAEVVARRGLLRFLYAQVLLYTQDASKSIFVKTNELGKLALRKGLSFHLFVNTAPCGDARAYVLNEDGEQINEIESHSNLRFKIESGMGTILGRTPEVLGPQTIDGIAGGERIRTMSCSDKIMRWNVLGIQGELLSLLIDPIYLSSISVAEKADKSRLERALFRRVEGFVPVAPFRVNKPYIGHCQADSNPRDTSPGTPLSVNWNIADDSIEILRPNIGRLDKDAHGVSRISKSQIAVLFKKICSDLGRPVPKGYTYENMKVHCQAYEQGRISLETWLRDQKLGMWQSKPEEVSMFVV
;
A
#
# COMPACT_ATOMS: atom_id res chain seq x y z
N MET A 1 0.75 26.14 5.18
CA MET A 1 1.00 27.17 6.21
C MET A 1 2.49 27.21 6.43
N THR A 2 3.12 28.31 6.02
CA THR A 2 4.57 28.51 6.08
C THR A 2 5.02 28.74 7.53
N VAL A 3 6.05 27.99 7.94
CA VAL A 3 6.72 28.14 9.25
C VAL A 3 7.52 29.46 9.22
N SER A 4 7.61 30.15 10.35
CA SER A 4 8.40 31.38 10.48
C SER A 4 9.88 31.11 10.13
N PRO A 5 10.54 31.93 9.28
CA PRO A 5 11.91 31.70 8.82
C PRO A 5 12.94 31.50 9.96
N THR A 6 12.73 32.20 11.07
CA THR A 6 13.57 32.14 12.26
C THR A 6 13.49 30.82 13.04
N ILE A 7 12.36 30.10 12.98
CA ILE A 7 12.26 28.76 13.61
C ILE A 7 12.89 27.72 12.70
N THR A 8 12.79 27.91 11.38
CA THR A 8 13.37 26.95 10.43
C THR A 8 14.88 26.90 10.49
N GLU A 9 15.59 27.98 10.83
CA GLU A 9 17.06 28.00 10.88
C GLU A 9 17.66 27.21 12.06
N ASP A 10 16.94 27.09 13.18
CA ASP A 10 17.40 26.42 14.41
C ASP A 10 16.97 24.92 14.47
N MET A 11 16.28 24.43 13.44
CA MET A 11 15.85 23.04 13.33
C MET A 11 16.98 22.17 12.78
N GLY A 12 17.31 21.05 13.44
CA GLY A 12 18.25 20.05 12.90
C GLY A 12 17.74 19.41 11.60
N GLU A 13 18.65 18.96 10.73
CA GLU A 13 18.31 18.39 9.41
C GLU A 13 17.30 17.24 9.51
N ASP A 14 17.48 16.32 10.47
CA ASP A 14 16.59 15.17 10.67
C ASP A 14 15.14 15.58 10.95
N LEU A 15 14.96 16.64 11.75
CA LEU A 15 13.63 17.15 12.11
C LEU A 15 13.01 17.94 10.96
N ARG A 16 13.79 18.71 10.21
CA ARG A 16 13.32 19.37 8.98
C ARG A 16 12.88 18.33 7.96
N GLU A 17 13.66 17.27 7.81
CA GLU A 17 13.36 16.18 6.90
C GLU A 17 12.11 15.42 7.34
N MET A 18 11.97 15.11 8.63
CA MET A 18 10.77 14.46 9.17
C MET A 18 9.50 15.31 9.01
N ILE A 19 9.59 16.63 9.20
CA ILE A 19 8.47 17.55 8.98
C ILE A 19 8.15 17.68 7.47
N ALA A 20 9.17 17.78 6.62
CA ALA A 20 9.00 17.81 5.17
C ALA A 20 8.38 16.50 4.65
N ARG A 21 8.79 15.35 5.21
CA ARG A 21 8.27 14.01 4.88
C ARG A 21 6.83 13.84 5.36
N THR A 22 6.55 14.08 6.64
CA THR A 22 5.19 13.89 7.22
C THR A 22 4.17 14.92 6.71
N ARG A 23 4.63 16.07 6.20
CA ARG A 23 3.81 17.24 5.85
C ARG A 23 2.90 17.72 7.00
N LYS A 24 3.18 17.29 8.23
CA LYS A 24 2.51 17.75 9.44
C LYS A 24 3.21 19.02 9.89
N ASN A 25 2.45 19.99 10.40
CA ASN A 25 3.08 21.11 11.09
C ASN A 25 3.69 20.56 12.41
N PRO A 26 4.77 21.19 12.93
CA PRO A 26 5.46 20.69 14.12
C PRO A 26 4.56 20.51 15.35
N ILE A 27 3.52 21.35 15.48
CA ILE A 27 2.58 21.24 16.60
C ILE A 27 1.80 19.93 16.51
N SER A 28 1.23 19.62 15.34
CA SER A 28 0.48 18.39 15.12
C SER A 28 1.35 17.15 15.28
N LEU A 29 2.58 17.18 14.77
CA LEU A 29 3.54 16.08 14.90
C LEU A 29 3.91 15.81 16.35
N PHE A 30 4.21 16.86 17.13
CA PHE A 30 4.48 16.72 18.56
C PHE A 30 3.31 16.10 19.31
N LEU A 31 2.09 16.63 19.11
CA LEU A 31 0.91 16.17 19.83
C LEU A 31 0.63 14.68 19.57
N GLU A 32 0.81 14.25 18.33
CA GLU A 32 0.64 12.84 17.95
C GLU A 32 1.69 11.94 18.61
N LEU A 33 2.97 12.27 18.48
CA LEU A 33 4.05 11.50 19.10
C LEU A 33 3.93 11.48 20.64
N TYR A 34 3.55 12.61 21.24
CA TYR A 34 3.33 12.71 22.68
C TYR A 34 2.16 11.84 23.12
N MET A 35 1.03 11.90 22.40
CA MET A 35 -0.14 11.06 22.67
C MET A 35 0.20 9.58 22.53
N HIS A 36 1.05 9.22 21.57
CA HIS A 36 1.56 7.86 21.47
C HIS A 36 2.34 7.48 22.73
N VAL A 37 3.36 8.23 23.14
CA VAL A 37 4.20 7.84 24.29
C VAL A 37 3.43 7.86 25.61
N PHE A 38 2.70 8.93 25.90
CA PHE A 38 2.17 9.21 27.25
C PHE A 38 0.67 9.00 27.39
N LYS A 39 -0.04 8.61 26.32
CA LYS A 39 -1.49 8.37 26.27
C LYS A 39 -2.33 9.51 26.90
N SER A 40 -1.81 10.73 26.86
CA SER A 40 -2.40 11.91 27.48
C SER A 40 -2.09 13.16 26.67
N THR A 41 -2.86 14.23 26.88
CA THR A 41 -2.57 15.53 26.28
C THR A 41 -1.46 16.24 27.08
N PRO A 42 -0.45 16.82 26.41
CA PRO A 42 0.61 17.54 27.10
C PRO A 42 0.07 18.82 27.74
N GLU A 43 0.45 19.06 28.99
CA GLU A 43 0.19 20.32 29.67
C GLU A 43 1.20 21.37 29.20
N VAL A 44 0.69 22.48 28.66
CA VAL A 44 1.53 23.56 28.12
C VAL A 44 1.46 24.75 29.05
N MET A 45 2.58 25.08 29.67
CA MET A 45 2.74 26.26 30.49
C MET A 45 3.05 27.48 29.63
N VAL A 46 2.40 28.60 29.92
CA VAL A 46 2.60 29.88 29.22
C VAL A 46 3.13 30.90 30.20
N GLU A 47 4.33 31.41 29.94
CA GLU A 47 4.93 32.51 30.67
C GLU A 47 4.91 33.76 29.78
N THR A 48 4.58 34.92 30.36
CA THR A 48 4.63 36.20 29.66
C THR A 48 5.74 37.03 30.28
N ILE A 49 6.74 37.39 29.48
CA ILE A 49 7.89 38.19 29.92
C ILE A 49 7.84 39.57 29.23
N HIS A 50 8.47 40.57 29.84
CA HIS A 50 8.54 41.91 29.27
C HIS A 50 9.63 41.93 28.18
N GLY A 51 9.31 42.55 27.05
CA GLY A 51 10.28 42.79 25.98
C GLY A 51 11.14 44.02 26.26
N GLU A 52 12.21 44.18 25.47
CA GLU A 52 13.19 45.27 25.62
C GLU A 52 12.58 46.66 25.38
N GLU A 53 11.53 46.75 24.56
CA GLU A 53 10.77 47.97 24.34
C GLU A 53 9.65 48.12 25.39
N LYS A 54 9.53 49.31 25.96
CA LYS A 54 8.55 49.64 27.00
C LYS A 54 7.12 49.38 26.51
N GLY A 55 6.42 48.43 27.14
CA GLY A 55 5.06 48.03 26.78
C GLY A 55 4.96 46.82 25.83
N THR A 56 6.08 46.20 25.46
CA THR A 56 6.08 44.95 24.69
C THR A 56 6.12 43.73 25.60
N PHE A 57 5.44 42.66 25.18
CA PHE A 57 5.41 41.37 25.88
C PHE A 57 5.82 40.25 24.94
N LEU A 58 6.59 39.30 25.46
CA LEU A 58 6.97 38.07 24.78
C LEU A 58 6.35 36.88 25.51
N PHE A 59 6.00 35.86 24.75
CA PHE A 59 5.46 34.60 25.26
C PHE A 59 6.55 33.54 25.21
N VAL A 60 6.70 32.83 26.32
CA VAL A 60 7.53 31.63 26.42
C VAL A 60 6.60 30.46 26.73
N MET A 61 6.74 29.37 25.97
CA MET A 61 5.95 28.17 26.16
C MET A 61 6.86 27.06 26.68
N SER A 62 6.37 26.31 27.67
CA SER A 62 7.08 25.13 28.18
C SER A 62 6.15 23.93 28.22
N VAL A 63 6.68 22.74 27.94
CA VAL A 63 5.95 21.47 27.99
C VAL A 63 6.81 20.41 28.66
N GLN A 64 6.20 19.62 29.54
CA GLN A 64 6.87 18.50 30.18
C GLN A 64 6.84 17.28 29.23
N VAL A 65 8.00 16.67 28.96
CA VAL A 65 8.15 15.44 28.15
C VAL A 65 8.89 14.41 28.98
N GLY A 66 8.13 13.53 29.65
CA GLY A 66 8.66 12.63 30.68
C GLY A 66 9.33 13.43 31.80
N ASN A 67 10.62 13.21 32.04
CA ASN A 67 11.39 13.94 33.06
C ASN A 67 12.08 15.21 32.52
N VAL A 68 11.84 15.61 31.28
CA VAL A 68 12.47 16.77 30.64
C VAL A 68 11.46 17.90 30.50
N LEU A 69 11.72 19.05 31.10
CA LEU A 69 10.99 20.27 30.82
C LEU A 69 11.55 20.91 29.54
N VAL A 70 10.76 20.93 28.48
CA VAL A 70 11.12 21.55 27.21
C VAL A 70 10.61 22.98 27.20
N ARG A 71 11.52 23.95 27.23
CA ARG A 71 11.22 25.39 27.21
C ARG A 71 11.57 25.98 25.84
N GLY A 72 10.60 26.64 25.21
CA GLY A 72 10.79 27.38 23.97
C GLY A 72 11.48 28.73 24.20
N ALA A 73 11.92 29.37 23.12
CA ALA A 73 12.45 30.73 23.15
C ALA A 73 11.30 31.77 23.31
N PRO A 74 11.60 32.99 23.78
CA PRO A 74 10.62 34.06 23.83
C PRO A 74 10.20 34.54 22.44
N HIS A 75 8.89 34.63 22.18
CA HIS A 75 8.36 35.13 20.90
C HIS A 75 7.17 36.08 21.08
N ARG A 76 6.98 36.99 20.11
CA ARG A 76 5.91 38.01 20.13
C ARG A 76 4.48 37.46 20.11
N THR A 77 4.28 36.20 19.71
CA THR A 77 2.95 35.58 19.69
C THR A 77 2.96 34.21 20.36
N LYS A 78 1.88 33.88 21.06
CA LYS A 78 1.66 32.55 21.66
C LYS A 78 1.76 31.41 20.63
N LYS A 79 1.32 31.66 19.39
CA LYS A 79 1.36 30.66 18.30
C LYS A 79 2.80 30.30 17.91
N ILE A 80 3.67 31.29 17.76
CA ILE A 80 5.09 31.07 17.40
C ILE A 80 5.84 30.46 18.59
N ALA A 81 5.59 30.95 19.81
CA ALA A 81 6.15 30.37 21.04
C ALA A 81 5.80 28.89 21.21
N LYS A 82 4.55 28.52 20.90
CA LYS A 82 4.09 27.12 20.97
C LYS A 82 4.75 26.26 19.90
N MET A 83 4.92 26.80 18.69
CA MET A 83 5.60 26.12 17.60
C MET A 83 7.05 25.81 17.95
N ASP A 84 7.82 26.79 18.44
CA ASP A 84 9.22 26.61 18.84
C ASP A 84 9.38 25.57 19.96
N CYS A 85 8.56 25.69 21.01
CA CYS A 85 8.52 24.73 22.11
C CYS A 85 8.25 23.30 21.62
N PHE A 86 7.30 23.12 20.70
CA PHE A 86 6.90 21.78 20.23
C PHE A 86 7.92 21.19 19.25
N VAL A 87 8.60 22.01 18.43
CA VAL A 87 9.75 21.58 17.61
C VAL A 87 10.83 20.96 18.50
N LYS A 88 11.21 21.65 19.58
CA LYS A 88 12.17 21.14 20.57
C LYS A 88 11.63 19.87 21.27
N GLY A 89 10.33 19.83 21.52
CA GLY A 89 9.67 18.68 22.12
C GLY A 89 9.71 17.42 21.25
N VAL A 90 9.55 17.57 19.93
CA VAL A 90 9.66 16.44 18.98
C VAL A 90 11.06 15.84 19.04
N LYS A 91 12.11 16.67 19.10
CA LYS A 91 13.49 16.19 19.24
C LYS A 91 13.65 15.34 20.50
N VAL A 92 13.15 15.81 21.65
CA VAL A 92 13.21 15.06 22.91
C VAL A 92 12.42 13.74 22.83
N LEU A 93 11.24 13.73 22.21
CA LEU A 93 10.45 12.53 21.99
C LEU A 93 11.19 11.49 21.14
N CYS A 94 11.81 11.92 20.03
CA CYS A 94 12.57 11.04 19.15
C CYS A 94 13.85 10.51 19.82
N GLU A 95 14.58 11.35 20.55
CA GLU A 95 15.83 10.95 21.20
C GLU A 95 15.62 10.02 22.40
N LYS A 96 14.63 10.31 23.25
CA LYS A 96 14.47 9.62 24.54
C LYS A 96 13.38 8.56 24.56
N PHE A 97 12.42 8.63 23.65
CA PHE A 97 11.24 7.77 23.66
C PHE A 97 11.02 7.06 22.31
N SER A 98 12.02 6.99 21.43
CA SER A 98 11.91 6.24 20.16
C SER A 98 11.45 4.79 20.36
N VAL A 99 11.96 4.12 21.40
CA VAL A 99 11.54 2.77 21.79
C VAL A 99 10.13 2.73 22.35
N ASP A 100 9.70 3.74 23.13
CA ASP A 100 8.35 3.80 23.70
C ASP A 100 7.30 4.24 22.67
N ILE A 101 7.67 5.05 21.68
CA ILE A 101 6.88 5.31 20.48
C ILE A 101 6.67 3.98 19.72
N ALA A 102 7.71 3.15 19.62
CA ALA A 102 7.62 1.82 19.02
C ALA A 102 6.84 0.79 19.87
N LYS A 103 6.95 0.84 21.21
CA LYS A 103 6.26 -0.06 22.16
C LYS A 103 4.80 0.34 22.40
N SER A 104 4.47 1.62 22.43
CA SER A 104 3.10 2.11 22.56
C SER A 104 2.19 1.71 21.39
N ALA A 105 2.80 1.43 20.22
CA ALA A 105 2.14 0.81 19.08
C ALA A 105 1.99 -0.73 19.24
N GLN A 106 2.80 -1.36 20.11
CA GLN A 106 2.64 -2.75 20.56
C GLN A 106 1.60 -2.87 21.68
N ASP A 107 1.42 -1.83 22.51
CA ASP A 107 0.43 -1.71 23.59
C ASP A 107 -0.98 -1.33 23.10
N LEU A 108 -1.42 -1.96 22.00
CA LEU A 108 -2.84 -2.15 21.80
C LEU A 108 -3.27 -3.23 22.80
N GLU A 109 -3.85 -2.85 23.93
CA GLU A 109 -4.41 -3.82 24.88
C GLU A 109 -5.57 -4.58 24.21
N PHE A 110 -5.28 -5.79 23.74
CA PHE A 110 -6.21 -6.63 23.01
C PHE A 110 -7.09 -7.43 23.97
N LYS A 111 -8.39 -7.15 23.97
CA LYS A 111 -9.38 -7.96 24.68
C LYS A 111 -9.52 -9.32 23.97
N GLN A 112 -9.24 -10.39 24.72
CA GLN A 112 -9.50 -11.85 24.55
C GLN A 112 -9.85 -12.45 23.16
N GLU A 113 -9.32 -13.67 22.95
CA GLU A 113 -9.39 -14.54 21.74
C GLU A 113 -8.96 -13.84 20.44
N THR A 114 -7.67 -13.93 20.10
CA THR A 114 -7.15 -13.45 18.80
C THR A 114 -7.77 -14.27 17.67
N THR A 115 -8.74 -13.70 16.96
CA THR A 115 -9.27 -14.28 15.72
C THR A 115 -8.16 -14.45 14.69
N PHE A 116 -8.38 -15.29 13.67
CA PHE A 116 -7.42 -15.43 12.57
C PHE A 116 -7.06 -14.06 11.93
N SER A 117 -8.04 -13.17 11.75
CA SER A 117 -7.81 -11.81 11.24
C SER A 117 -6.93 -10.97 12.17
N GLU A 118 -7.12 -11.08 13.49
CA GLU A 118 -6.27 -10.40 14.47
C GLU A 118 -4.84 -10.89 14.43
N LEU A 119 -4.63 -12.20 14.24
CA LEU A 119 -3.29 -12.76 14.09
C LEU A 119 -2.58 -12.17 12.87
N LEU A 120 -3.26 -12.08 11.72
CA LEU A 120 -2.68 -11.48 10.52
C LEU A 120 -2.34 -10.00 10.74
N ARG A 121 -3.23 -9.24 11.38
CA ARG A 121 -2.99 -7.84 11.75
C ARG A 121 -1.76 -7.72 12.65
N LYS A 122 -1.71 -8.48 13.74
CA LYS A 122 -0.61 -8.50 14.71
C LYS A 122 0.73 -8.81 14.04
N HIS A 123 0.80 -9.87 13.24
CA HIS A 123 2.04 -10.28 12.58
C HIS A 123 2.51 -9.25 11.54
N THR A 124 1.57 -8.60 10.84
CA THR A 124 1.90 -7.52 9.89
C THR A 124 2.55 -6.33 10.59
N TYR A 125 1.93 -5.83 11.67
CA TYR A 125 2.47 -4.71 12.43
C TYR A 125 3.74 -5.07 13.18
N ALA A 126 3.84 -6.27 13.75
CA ALA A 126 5.05 -6.74 14.42
C ALA A 126 6.25 -6.77 13.46
N LYS A 127 6.08 -7.30 12.23
CA LYS A 127 7.14 -7.26 11.22
C LYS A 127 7.47 -5.82 10.82
N PHE A 128 6.48 -4.97 10.61
CA PHE A 128 6.70 -3.58 10.21
C PHE A 128 7.50 -2.79 11.27
N TYR A 129 7.07 -2.81 12.52
CA TYR A 129 7.78 -2.10 13.59
C TYR A 129 9.14 -2.74 13.90
N GLY A 130 9.27 -4.07 13.75
CA GLY A 130 10.57 -4.73 13.77
C GLY A 130 11.53 -4.19 12.72
N LEU A 131 11.05 -3.95 11.49
CA LEU A 131 11.84 -3.28 10.44
C LEU A 131 12.11 -1.81 10.80
N GLY A 132 11.14 -1.12 11.43
CA GLY A 132 11.27 0.27 11.87
C GLY A 132 12.38 0.50 12.90
N ASN A 133 12.75 -0.51 13.68
CA ASN A 133 13.92 -0.44 14.58
C ASN A 133 15.24 -0.25 13.82
N ALA A 134 15.37 -0.92 12.66
CA ALA A 134 16.56 -0.80 11.80
C ALA A 134 16.45 0.36 10.80
N TYR A 135 15.23 0.76 10.45
CA TYR A 135 14.94 1.80 9.48
C TYR A 135 13.91 2.79 10.04
N PRO A 136 14.30 3.67 11.00
CA PRO A 136 13.36 4.59 11.66
C PRO A 136 12.61 5.50 10.68
N GLU A 137 13.16 5.76 9.50
CA GLU A 137 12.54 6.58 8.46
C GLU A 137 11.21 6.02 7.92
N ILE A 138 10.92 4.73 8.12
CA ILE A 138 9.70 4.11 7.61
C ILE A 138 8.49 4.36 8.51
N ILE A 139 8.70 4.76 9.76
CA ILE A 139 7.64 5.00 10.73
C ILE A 139 6.75 6.15 10.24
N GLY A 140 5.43 5.93 10.30
CA GLY A 140 4.41 6.79 9.71
C GLY A 140 4.04 6.42 8.26
N SER A 141 4.78 5.53 7.60
CA SER A 141 4.39 5.03 6.27
C SER A 141 3.23 4.02 6.31
N GLU A 142 2.96 3.43 7.47
CA GLU A 142 1.91 2.44 7.74
C GLU A 142 0.49 3.00 7.81
N LYS A 143 0.28 4.27 7.41
CA LYS A 143 -1.07 4.86 7.26
C LYS A 143 -2.01 3.93 6.47
N VAL A 144 -1.47 3.31 5.42
CA VAL A 144 -2.07 2.11 4.84
C VAL A 144 -0.98 1.05 4.78
N ILE A 145 -1.26 -0.11 5.34
CA ILE A 145 -0.36 -1.26 5.42
C ILE A 145 -1.12 -2.53 5.05
N ALA A 146 -0.44 -3.41 4.31
CA ALA A 146 -0.97 -4.70 3.90
C ALA A 146 0.08 -5.79 4.04
N GLY A 147 -0.37 -6.99 4.41
CA GLY A 147 0.45 -8.19 4.53
C GLY A 147 -0.20 -9.35 3.80
N ILE A 148 0.58 -10.13 3.06
CA ILE A 148 0.15 -11.39 2.47
C ILE A 148 0.83 -12.53 3.21
N PHE A 149 0.04 -13.50 3.63
CA PHE A 149 0.45 -14.65 4.41
C PHE A 149 0.30 -15.94 3.60
N LEU A 150 1.27 -16.84 3.75
CA LEU A 150 1.12 -18.25 3.40
C LEU A 150 0.66 -18.99 4.66
N VAL A 151 -0.49 -19.64 4.57
CA VAL A 151 -1.01 -20.49 5.63
C VAL A 151 -0.80 -21.94 5.23
N THR A 152 -0.19 -22.70 6.14
CA THR A 152 -0.02 -24.14 6.00
C THR A 152 -0.98 -24.83 6.95
N ARG A 153 -1.80 -25.76 6.44
CA ARG A 153 -2.67 -26.63 7.24
C ARG A 153 -2.31 -28.08 6.97
N ASN A 154 -1.90 -28.78 8.02
CA ASN A 154 -1.56 -30.20 7.96
C ASN A 154 -2.08 -30.94 9.21
N HIS A 155 -1.82 -32.24 9.29
CA HIS A 155 -2.24 -33.07 10.43
C HIS A 155 -1.59 -32.67 11.77
N HIS A 156 -0.51 -31.90 11.75
CA HIS A 156 0.25 -31.48 12.93
C HIS A 156 -0.11 -30.05 13.41
N GLY A 157 -0.96 -29.33 12.68
CA GLY A 157 -1.41 -27.99 13.06
C GLY A 157 -1.55 -27.04 11.89
N SER A 158 -1.65 -25.74 12.21
CA SER A 158 -1.68 -24.66 11.23
C SER A 158 -0.65 -23.58 11.55
N SER A 159 0.04 -23.06 10.53
CA SER A 159 0.95 -21.92 10.63
C SER A 159 0.51 -20.80 9.69
N ALA A 160 0.92 -19.57 9.99
CA ALA A 160 0.68 -18.39 9.14
C ALA A 160 1.96 -17.56 9.04
N ASP A 161 2.62 -17.66 7.89
CA ASP A 161 3.91 -17.03 7.62
C ASP A 161 3.72 -15.80 6.75
N LEU A 162 4.16 -14.64 7.21
CA LEU A 162 4.09 -13.41 6.42
C LEU A 162 5.10 -13.49 5.27
N VAL A 163 4.62 -13.57 4.03
CA VAL A 163 5.47 -13.71 2.85
C VAL A 163 5.77 -12.39 2.16
N SER A 164 4.91 -11.39 2.32
CA SER A 164 5.07 -10.08 1.69
C SER A 164 4.35 -9.00 2.48
N LEU A 165 4.98 -7.83 2.60
CA LEU A 165 4.47 -6.66 3.29
C LEU A 165 4.62 -5.44 2.40
N GLY A 166 3.59 -4.60 2.36
CA GLY A 166 3.59 -3.34 1.64
C GLY A 166 2.97 -2.22 2.47
N THR A 167 3.51 -0.99 2.34
CA THR A 167 2.83 0.23 2.82
C THR A 167 2.61 1.22 1.68
N GLY A 168 1.75 2.20 1.91
CA GLY A 168 1.56 3.35 1.01
C GLY A 168 0.12 3.51 0.51
N ASN A 169 -0.19 4.74 0.09
CA ASN A 169 -1.54 5.16 -0.32
C ASN A 169 -1.52 6.18 -1.48
N LYS A 170 -0.45 6.17 -2.27
CA LYS A 170 -0.23 7.05 -3.41
C LYS A 170 0.25 6.26 -4.62
N GLY A 171 0.13 6.86 -5.80
CA GLY A 171 0.63 6.32 -7.06
C GLY A 171 1.60 7.28 -7.75
N LEU A 172 2.10 6.81 -8.89
CA LEU A 172 2.98 7.53 -9.78
C LEU A 172 2.29 8.74 -10.41
N ARG A 173 3.04 9.83 -10.60
CA ARG A 173 2.61 10.96 -11.43
C ARG A 173 2.68 10.62 -12.92
N GLY A 174 1.82 11.22 -13.73
CA GLY A 174 1.77 10.97 -15.17
C GLY A 174 3.11 11.19 -15.87
N ASP A 175 3.78 12.29 -15.54
CA ASP A 175 5.08 12.69 -16.10
C ASP A 175 6.26 11.78 -15.70
N MET A 176 6.08 10.92 -14.70
CA MET A 176 7.10 9.97 -14.24
C MET A 176 6.90 8.55 -14.81
N LEU A 177 5.96 8.38 -15.75
CA LEU A 177 5.69 7.12 -16.41
C LEU A 177 6.91 6.62 -17.20
N SER A 178 7.41 5.44 -16.85
CA SER A 178 8.58 4.86 -17.49
C SER A 178 8.21 4.02 -18.72
N LEU A 179 8.80 4.33 -19.87
CA LEU A 179 8.74 3.48 -21.07
C LEU A 179 9.56 2.19 -20.91
N HIS A 180 10.61 2.19 -20.08
CA HIS A 180 11.48 1.04 -19.85
C HIS A 180 11.08 0.15 -18.65
N GLY A 181 9.85 0.29 -18.15
CA GLY A 181 9.36 -0.52 -17.02
C GLY A 181 10.08 -0.32 -15.68
N LEU A 182 10.80 0.80 -15.52
CA LEU A 182 11.69 1.05 -14.40
C LEU A 182 11.01 1.68 -13.17
N SER A 183 9.81 2.23 -13.34
CA SER A 183 9.02 2.84 -12.24
C SER A 183 7.87 1.94 -11.78
N VAL A 184 7.54 2.00 -10.49
CA VAL A 184 6.35 1.35 -9.91
C VAL A 184 5.16 2.29 -9.98
N ASN A 185 4.19 1.98 -10.86
CA ASN A 185 3.07 2.88 -11.15
C ASN A 185 2.08 3.07 -9.98
N ASP A 186 1.95 2.07 -9.12
CA ASP A 186 0.98 2.09 -8.02
C ASP A 186 1.62 1.53 -6.75
N CYS A 187 1.79 2.41 -5.77
CA CYS A 187 2.43 2.12 -4.49
C CYS A 187 1.40 2.08 -3.34
N HIS A 188 0.15 1.71 -3.62
CA HIS A 188 -0.77 1.34 -2.54
C HIS A 188 -0.35 0.03 -1.91
N ALA A 189 -0.47 -0.06 -0.59
CA ALA A 189 -0.02 -1.17 0.24
C ALA A 189 -0.39 -2.56 -0.33
N GLU A 190 -1.67 -2.78 -0.64
CA GLU A 190 -2.17 -4.05 -1.19
C GLU A 190 -1.58 -4.40 -2.57
N VAL A 191 -1.28 -3.40 -3.40
CA VAL A 191 -0.64 -3.59 -4.70
C VAL A 191 0.83 -3.92 -4.53
N VAL A 192 1.52 -3.21 -3.63
CA VAL A 192 2.93 -3.43 -3.30
C VAL A 192 3.12 -4.82 -2.68
N ALA A 193 2.29 -5.19 -1.71
CA ALA A 193 2.30 -6.50 -1.08
C ALA A 193 2.10 -7.61 -2.12
N ARG A 194 1.16 -7.45 -3.07
CA ARG A 194 1.03 -8.40 -4.19
C ARG A 194 2.32 -8.49 -5.01
N ARG A 195 2.96 -7.38 -5.36
CA ARG A 195 4.18 -7.42 -6.19
C ARG A 195 5.35 -8.07 -5.46
N GLY A 196 5.47 -7.87 -4.14
CA GLY A 196 6.38 -8.63 -3.28
C GLY A 196 6.05 -10.12 -3.24
N LEU A 197 4.77 -10.50 -3.21
CA LEU A 197 4.35 -11.90 -3.33
C LEU A 197 4.81 -12.50 -4.66
N LEU A 198 4.76 -11.77 -5.78
CA LEU A 198 5.22 -12.32 -7.06
C LEU A 198 6.69 -12.74 -6.99
N ARG A 199 7.55 -11.98 -6.31
CA ARG A 199 8.95 -12.36 -6.09
C ARG A 199 9.07 -13.65 -5.29
N PHE A 200 8.27 -13.81 -4.24
CA PHE A 200 8.18 -15.06 -3.50
C PHE A 200 7.73 -16.23 -4.39
N LEU A 201 6.69 -16.05 -5.23
CA LEU A 201 6.23 -17.09 -6.14
C LEU A 201 7.32 -17.48 -7.15
N TYR A 202 8.03 -16.51 -7.73
CA TYR A 202 9.17 -16.79 -8.62
C TYR A 202 10.29 -17.56 -7.90
N ALA A 203 10.64 -17.16 -6.67
CA ALA A 203 11.61 -17.89 -5.85
C ALA A 203 11.16 -19.32 -5.56
N GLN A 204 9.86 -19.55 -5.35
CA GLN A 204 9.32 -20.89 -5.14
C GLN A 204 9.30 -21.76 -6.42
N VAL A 205 9.13 -21.16 -7.60
CA VAL A 205 9.31 -21.86 -8.88
C VAL A 205 10.77 -22.25 -9.08
N LEU A 206 11.72 -21.35 -8.79
CA LEU A 206 13.16 -21.68 -8.81
C LEU A 206 13.51 -22.77 -7.78
N LEU A 207 12.97 -22.67 -6.58
CA LEU A 207 13.18 -23.68 -5.56
C LEU A 207 12.65 -25.05 -6.02
N TYR A 208 11.54 -25.08 -6.77
CA TYR A 208 11.02 -26.31 -7.33
C TYR A 208 11.99 -26.98 -8.32
N THR A 209 12.69 -26.20 -9.14
CA THR A 209 13.67 -26.74 -10.11
C THR A 209 14.93 -27.29 -9.44
N GLN A 210 15.28 -26.76 -8.28
CA GLN A 210 16.45 -27.17 -7.50
C GLN A 210 16.13 -28.33 -6.54
N ASP A 211 15.04 -28.20 -5.79
CA ASP A 211 14.57 -29.15 -4.79
C ASP A 211 13.04 -29.06 -4.68
N ALA A 212 12.35 -29.86 -5.49
CA ALA A 212 10.90 -29.92 -5.54
C ALA A 212 10.25 -30.14 -4.17
N SER A 213 10.92 -30.84 -3.25
CA SER A 213 10.39 -31.17 -1.92
C SER A 213 10.22 -29.95 -1.01
N LYS A 214 11.03 -28.91 -1.20
CA LYS A 214 11.02 -27.68 -0.40
C LYS A 214 10.15 -26.57 -0.97
N SER A 215 9.73 -26.70 -2.23
CA SER A 215 8.85 -25.72 -2.86
C SER A 215 7.40 -25.87 -2.40
N ILE A 216 6.67 -24.76 -2.32
CA ILE A 216 5.20 -24.74 -2.14
C ILE A 216 4.44 -25.37 -3.32
N PHE A 217 5.12 -25.66 -4.41
CA PHE A 217 4.53 -26.16 -5.64
C PHE A 217 4.72 -27.67 -5.84
N VAL A 218 3.80 -28.24 -6.62
CA VAL A 218 3.86 -29.60 -7.16
C VAL A 218 3.52 -29.57 -8.64
N LYS A 219 4.07 -30.51 -9.42
CA LYS A 219 3.75 -30.65 -10.83
C LYS A 219 2.29 -31.05 -11.02
N THR A 220 1.63 -30.45 -12.00
CA THR A 220 0.32 -30.91 -12.47
C THR A 220 0.48 -31.93 -13.59
N ASN A 221 -0.52 -32.80 -13.75
CA ASN A 221 -0.53 -33.83 -14.79
C ASN A 221 -0.75 -33.23 -16.20
N GLU A 222 -1.19 -31.97 -16.30
CA GLU A 222 -1.47 -31.28 -17.55
C GLU A 222 -0.38 -30.22 -17.86
N LEU A 223 0.19 -30.29 -19.07
CA LEU A 223 1.03 -29.24 -19.70
C LEU A 223 2.31 -28.79 -18.94
N GLY A 224 2.68 -29.49 -17.86
CA GLY A 224 3.91 -29.21 -17.11
C GLY A 224 3.87 -27.88 -16.34
N LYS A 225 2.68 -27.44 -15.93
CA LYS A 225 2.51 -26.34 -14.98
C LYS A 225 2.72 -26.82 -13.55
N LEU A 226 2.86 -25.86 -12.64
CA LEU A 226 2.95 -26.09 -11.21
C LEU A 226 1.67 -25.61 -10.52
N ALA A 227 1.15 -26.43 -9.61
CA ALA A 227 0.03 -26.07 -8.75
C ALA A 227 0.49 -25.93 -7.30
N LEU A 228 -0.20 -25.07 -6.54
CA LEU A 228 0.01 -24.93 -5.11
C LEU A 228 -0.29 -26.27 -4.41
N ARG A 229 0.59 -26.69 -3.48
CA ARG A 229 0.39 -27.92 -2.69
C ARG A 229 -0.92 -27.85 -1.91
N LYS A 230 -1.56 -29.02 -1.77
CA LYS A 230 -2.73 -29.17 -0.89
C LYS A 230 -2.37 -28.76 0.53
N GLY A 231 -3.32 -28.11 1.21
CA GLY A 231 -3.12 -27.60 2.57
C GLY A 231 -2.47 -26.22 2.64
N LEU A 232 -2.01 -25.66 1.52
CA LEU A 232 -1.48 -24.29 1.46
C LEU A 232 -2.54 -23.31 0.95
N SER A 233 -2.56 -22.10 1.52
CA SER A 233 -3.45 -21.02 1.10
C SER A 233 -2.83 -19.65 1.32
N PHE A 234 -3.20 -18.66 0.50
CA PHE A 234 -2.77 -17.28 0.67
C PHE A 234 -3.87 -16.41 1.27
N HIS A 235 -3.49 -15.53 2.21
CA HIS A 235 -4.41 -14.67 2.93
C HIS A 235 -3.89 -13.24 2.93
N LEU A 236 -4.77 -12.27 2.66
CA LEU A 236 -4.43 -10.85 2.66
C LEU A 236 -4.95 -10.20 3.95
N PHE A 237 -4.12 -9.42 4.60
CA PHE A 237 -4.52 -8.43 5.59
C PHE A 237 -4.29 -7.02 5.01
N VAL A 238 -5.22 -6.11 5.27
CA VAL A 238 -5.05 -4.67 5.04
C VAL A 238 -5.71 -3.89 6.17
N ASN A 239 -5.04 -2.85 6.69
CA ASN A 239 -5.52 -2.11 7.85
C ASN A 239 -6.79 -1.28 7.57
N THR A 240 -7.18 -1.09 6.31
CA THR A 240 -8.39 -0.32 5.97
C THR A 240 -8.94 -0.74 4.60
N ALA A 241 -10.26 -0.71 4.41
CA ALA A 241 -10.92 -1.24 3.19
C ALA A 241 -10.23 -0.76 1.88
N PRO A 242 -10.06 -1.57 0.83
CA PRO A 242 -9.36 -1.12 -0.38
C PRO A 242 -9.99 0.13 -1.01
N CYS A 243 -9.18 1.05 -1.56
CA CYS A 243 -9.75 2.24 -2.21
C CYS A 243 -10.62 1.85 -3.42
N GLY A 244 -11.63 2.67 -3.74
CA GLY A 244 -12.62 2.36 -4.78
C GLY A 244 -13.97 2.00 -4.19
N ASP A 245 -14.67 1.05 -4.82
CA ASP A 245 -16.04 0.66 -4.45
C ASP A 245 -16.17 0.17 -3.00
N ALA A 246 -15.17 -0.54 -2.47
CA ALA A 246 -15.19 -1.00 -1.07
C ALA A 246 -15.19 0.14 -0.03
N ARG A 247 -14.84 1.37 -0.45
CA ARG A 247 -14.90 2.58 0.38
C ARG A 247 -15.92 3.61 -0.10
N ALA A 248 -16.65 3.34 -1.18
CA ALA A 248 -17.60 4.30 -1.73
C ALA A 248 -18.82 4.43 -0.78
N TYR A 249 -19.20 5.67 -0.49
CA TYR A 249 -20.44 6.05 0.18
C TYR A 249 -20.88 7.41 -0.40
N VAL A 250 -22.19 7.64 -0.46
CA VAL A 250 -22.79 8.93 -0.78
C VAL A 250 -23.44 9.46 0.49
N LEU A 251 -23.21 10.73 0.81
CA LEU A 251 -23.91 11.42 1.90
C LEU A 251 -24.97 12.34 1.29
N ASN A 252 -26.17 12.42 1.86
CA ASN A 252 -27.17 13.45 1.55
C ASN A 252 -26.64 14.83 1.95
N GLU A 253 -27.38 15.88 1.57
CA GLU A 253 -27.17 17.25 2.06
C GLU A 253 -27.25 17.34 3.60
N ASP A 254 -28.04 16.45 4.23
CA ASP A 254 -28.15 16.32 5.70
C ASP A 254 -27.06 15.44 6.33
N GLY A 255 -26.11 14.92 5.56
CA GLY A 255 -25.03 14.06 6.05
C GLY A 255 -25.43 12.62 6.34
N GLU A 256 -26.67 12.23 6.07
CA GLU A 256 -27.13 10.83 6.11
C GLU A 256 -26.56 10.02 4.94
N GLN A 257 -26.47 8.69 5.04
CA GLN A 257 -25.95 7.86 3.94
C GLN A 257 -27.08 7.50 2.96
N ILE A 258 -27.04 7.99 1.71
CA ILE A 258 -27.95 7.52 0.65
C ILE A 258 -27.40 6.22 0.06
N ASN A 259 -28.25 5.20 0.02
CA ASN A 259 -28.09 4.06 -0.87
C ASN A 259 -28.41 4.48 -2.32
N GLU A 260 -27.52 5.16 -3.03
CA GLU A 260 -27.57 5.17 -4.50
C GLU A 260 -27.18 3.78 -5.03
N ILE A 261 -28.11 2.82 -4.96
CA ILE A 261 -27.93 1.41 -5.38
C ILE A 261 -27.32 1.29 -6.78
N GLU A 262 -27.52 2.28 -7.66
CA GLU A 262 -27.08 2.27 -9.06
C GLU A 262 -25.61 2.66 -9.32
N SER A 263 -24.89 3.30 -8.39
CA SER A 263 -23.47 3.69 -8.60
C SER A 263 -22.46 2.81 -7.84
N HIS A 264 -22.96 1.94 -6.96
CA HIS A 264 -22.21 1.13 -5.99
C HIS A 264 -21.53 -0.12 -6.56
N SER A 265 -21.20 -0.18 -7.84
CA SER A 265 -20.39 -1.29 -8.38
C SER A 265 -19.45 -0.88 -9.51
N ASN A 266 -19.49 0.40 -9.89
CA ASN A 266 -18.75 0.91 -11.02
C ASN A 266 -17.24 0.88 -10.75
N LEU A 267 -16.48 0.68 -11.82
CA LEU A 267 -15.04 0.84 -11.84
C LEU A 267 -14.66 2.28 -11.50
N ARG A 268 -13.56 2.41 -10.76
CA ARG A 268 -13.08 3.69 -10.24
C ARG A 268 -11.59 3.86 -10.52
N PHE A 269 -11.18 5.11 -10.70
CA PHE A 269 -9.79 5.47 -10.97
C PHE A 269 -9.22 6.26 -9.80
N LYS A 270 -7.97 5.99 -9.46
CA LYS A 270 -7.21 6.77 -8.49
C LYS A 270 -7.00 8.18 -9.02
N ILE A 271 -7.17 9.16 -8.13
CA ILE A 271 -6.86 10.55 -8.44
C ILE A 271 -5.36 10.73 -8.33
N GLU A 272 -4.74 11.26 -9.39
CA GLU A 272 -3.32 11.65 -9.37
C GLU A 272 -3.05 12.66 -8.23
N SER A 273 -1.96 12.46 -7.49
CA SER A 273 -1.61 13.27 -6.31
C SER A 273 -2.65 13.29 -5.17
N GLY A 274 -3.70 12.45 -5.25
CA GLY A 274 -4.73 12.29 -4.23
C GLY A 274 -4.73 10.89 -3.59
N MET A 275 -5.55 10.72 -2.54
CA MET A 275 -5.76 9.44 -1.85
C MET A 275 -7.12 8.79 -2.18
N GLY A 276 -7.93 9.48 -2.99
CA GLY A 276 -9.31 9.10 -3.33
C GLY A 276 -9.44 8.45 -4.71
N THR A 277 -10.69 8.23 -5.11
CA THR A 277 -11.00 7.68 -6.44
C THR A 277 -12.21 8.39 -7.07
N ILE A 278 -12.20 8.52 -8.39
CA ILE A 278 -13.31 9.05 -9.19
C ILE A 278 -14.05 7.93 -9.90
N LEU A 279 -15.36 8.13 -10.11
CA LEU A 279 -16.19 7.25 -10.93
C LEU A 279 -15.78 7.34 -12.39
N GLY A 280 -15.80 6.20 -13.08
CA GLY A 280 -15.55 6.14 -14.51
C GLY A 280 -16.73 6.50 -15.40
N ARG A 281 -17.30 7.71 -15.27
CA ARG A 281 -18.38 8.18 -16.16
C ARG A 281 -17.84 9.28 -17.11
N THR A 282 -18.25 9.17 -18.39
CA THR A 282 -18.36 10.16 -19.51
C THR A 282 -17.38 11.34 -19.63
N PRO A 283 -17.05 11.82 -20.86
CA PRO A 283 -16.61 11.10 -22.06
C PRO A 283 -15.08 10.84 -22.04
N GLU A 284 -14.30 11.61 -21.27
CA GLU A 284 -12.83 11.55 -21.18
C GLU A 284 -12.32 10.19 -20.65
N VAL A 285 -13.17 9.47 -19.92
CA VAL A 285 -12.83 8.21 -19.24
C VAL A 285 -13.15 6.96 -20.08
N LEU A 286 -13.66 7.16 -21.30
CA LEU A 286 -14.03 6.10 -22.25
C LEU A 286 -12.98 5.86 -23.34
N GLY A 287 -12.00 6.75 -23.49
CA GLY A 287 -10.87 6.56 -24.41
C GLY A 287 -9.70 5.80 -23.76
N PRO A 288 -8.87 5.09 -24.54
CA PRO A 288 -7.59 4.60 -24.05
C PRO A 288 -6.70 5.76 -23.60
N GLN A 289 -5.75 5.49 -22.71
CA GLN A 289 -4.70 6.45 -22.38
C GLN A 289 -3.65 6.44 -23.48
N THR A 290 -3.12 7.61 -23.85
CA THR A 290 -1.99 7.74 -24.77
C THR A 290 -0.80 8.38 -24.06
N ILE A 291 0.42 8.11 -24.54
CA ILE A 291 1.65 8.68 -23.95
C ILE A 291 1.70 10.20 -24.12
N ASP A 292 1.37 10.68 -25.30
CA ASP A 292 1.33 12.11 -25.64
C ASP A 292 0.25 12.85 -24.85
N GLY A 293 -0.92 12.23 -24.62
CA GLY A 293 -1.97 12.77 -23.75
C GLY A 293 -1.46 12.96 -22.33
N ILE A 294 -0.86 11.91 -21.73
CA ILE A 294 -0.30 11.99 -20.37
C ILE A 294 0.84 13.00 -20.28
N ALA A 295 1.74 13.02 -21.27
CA ALA A 295 2.83 13.99 -21.34
C ALA A 295 2.33 15.43 -21.52
N GLY A 296 1.20 15.60 -22.22
CA GLY A 296 0.48 16.86 -22.40
C GLY A 296 -0.35 17.30 -21.19
N GLY A 297 -0.32 16.55 -20.09
CA GLY A 297 -1.00 16.88 -18.83
C GLY A 297 -2.32 16.16 -18.59
N GLU A 298 -2.71 15.19 -19.44
CA GLU A 298 -3.81 14.31 -19.09
C GLU A 298 -3.50 13.50 -17.83
N ARG A 299 -4.51 13.40 -16.96
CA ARG A 299 -4.38 12.66 -15.70
C ARG A 299 -4.18 11.18 -15.97
N ILE A 300 -3.17 10.59 -15.32
CA ILE A 300 -2.94 9.15 -15.38
C ILE A 300 -4.07 8.38 -14.68
N ARG A 301 -4.78 7.53 -15.43
CA ARG A 301 -5.92 6.74 -14.95
C ARG A 301 -5.43 5.38 -14.49
N THR A 302 -5.30 5.21 -13.17
CA THR A 302 -4.93 3.93 -12.53
C THR A 302 -6.14 3.34 -11.81
N MET A 303 -6.50 2.09 -12.10
CA MET A 303 -7.63 1.41 -11.44
C MET A 303 -7.52 1.42 -9.91
N SER A 304 -8.67 1.49 -9.24
CA SER A 304 -8.76 1.40 -7.78
C SER A 304 -8.30 0.04 -7.25
N CYS A 305 -7.97 -0.03 -5.97
CA CYS A 305 -7.54 -1.29 -5.36
C CYS A 305 -8.68 -2.30 -5.25
N SER A 306 -9.92 -1.84 -5.04
CA SER A 306 -11.12 -2.68 -5.09
C SER A 306 -11.26 -3.38 -6.46
N ASP A 307 -11.06 -2.63 -7.55
CA ASP A 307 -11.12 -3.17 -8.93
C ASP A 307 -9.97 -4.12 -9.23
N LYS A 308 -8.76 -3.83 -8.73
CA LYS A 308 -7.60 -4.71 -8.88
C LYS A 308 -7.79 -6.03 -8.14
N ILE A 309 -8.25 -5.99 -6.90
CA ILE A 309 -8.52 -7.19 -6.12
C ILE A 309 -9.66 -8.01 -6.74
N MET A 310 -10.71 -7.36 -7.24
CA MET A 310 -11.77 -8.04 -8.01
C MET A 310 -11.19 -8.78 -9.22
N ARG A 311 -10.32 -8.13 -10.00
CA ARG A 311 -9.65 -8.79 -11.11
C ARG A 311 -8.77 -9.96 -10.67
N TRP A 312 -8.12 -9.87 -9.51
CA TRP A 312 -7.36 -10.99 -8.94
C TRP A 312 -8.27 -12.14 -8.48
N ASN A 313 -9.48 -11.84 -8.02
CA ASN A 313 -10.50 -12.86 -7.72
C ASN A 313 -11.04 -13.56 -8.97
N VAL A 314 -10.76 -13.06 -10.18
CA VAL A 314 -11.12 -13.74 -11.44
C VAL A 314 -9.90 -14.42 -12.06
N LEU A 315 -8.84 -13.66 -12.32
CA LEU A 315 -7.66 -14.12 -13.08
C LEU A 315 -6.53 -14.68 -12.21
N GLY A 316 -6.69 -14.66 -10.89
CA GLY A 316 -5.66 -15.03 -9.93
C GLY A 316 -4.65 -13.92 -9.65
N ILE A 317 -3.98 -14.01 -8.50
CA ILE A 317 -3.03 -13.01 -8.00
C ILE A 317 -1.67 -13.08 -8.70
N GLN A 318 -1.32 -14.19 -9.35
CA GLN A 318 -0.01 -14.41 -9.98
C GLN A 318 0.27 -13.48 -11.17
N GLY A 319 -0.78 -13.02 -11.85
CA GLY A 319 -0.63 -12.22 -13.07
C GLY A 319 -0.23 -13.04 -14.29
N GLU A 320 0.00 -12.33 -15.39
CA GLU A 320 0.11 -12.92 -16.72
C GLU A 320 1.36 -13.77 -16.92
N LEU A 321 2.56 -13.23 -16.69
CA LEU A 321 3.82 -13.95 -16.92
C LEU A 321 3.91 -15.24 -16.11
N LEU A 322 3.57 -15.20 -14.81
CA LEU A 322 3.56 -16.40 -13.97
C LEU A 322 2.50 -17.43 -14.41
N SER A 323 1.40 -17.01 -15.06
CA SER A 323 0.36 -17.95 -15.51
C SER A 323 0.85 -18.95 -16.57
N LEU A 324 1.99 -18.67 -17.22
CA LEU A 324 2.66 -19.63 -18.10
C LEU A 324 3.22 -20.82 -17.32
N LEU A 325 3.67 -20.58 -16.09
CA LEU A 325 4.42 -21.54 -15.28
C LEU A 325 3.57 -22.21 -14.22
N ILE A 326 2.58 -21.48 -13.66
CA ILE A 326 1.78 -21.95 -12.54
C ILE A 326 0.28 -21.82 -12.82
N ASP A 327 -0.51 -22.64 -12.14
CA ASP A 327 -1.97 -22.53 -12.12
C ASP A 327 -2.44 -21.27 -11.40
N PRO A 328 -3.67 -20.78 -11.66
CA PRO A 328 -4.19 -19.59 -11.00
C PRO A 328 -4.21 -19.73 -9.47
N ILE A 329 -3.59 -18.77 -8.78
CA ILE A 329 -3.59 -18.69 -7.32
C ILE A 329 -4.61 -17.65 -6.88
N TYR A 330 -5.40 -17.98 -5.87
CA TYR A 330 -6.41 -17.08 -5.30
C TYR A 330 -6.18 -16.87 -3.81
N LEU A 331 -6.64 -15.72 -3.30
CA LEU A 331 -6.68 -15.47 -1.86
C LEU A 331 -7.84 -16.29 -1.25
N SER A 332 -7.58 -16.97 -0.14
CA SER A 332 -8.61 -17.68 0.62
C SER A 332 -9.34 -16.76 1.60
N SER A 333 -8.69 -15.71 2.09
CA SER A 333 -9.36 -14.65 2.85
C SER A 333 -8.75 -13.27 2.63
N ILE A 334 -9.54 -12.25 2.93
CA ILE A 334 -9.15 -10.84 2.97
C ILE A 334 -9.63 -10.28 4.30
N SER A 335 -8.70 -10.02 5.22
CA SER A 335 -8.95 -9.42 6.52
C SER A 335 -8.77 -7.91 6.45
N VAL A 336 -9.80 -7.17 6.89
CA VAL A 336 -9.81 -5.70 6.86
C VAL A 336 -10.07 -5.19 8.28
N ALA A 337 -9.25 -4.24 8.75
CA ALA A 337 -9.45 -3.66 10.08
C ALA A 337 -10.44 -2.50 10.06
N GLU A 338 -10.07 -1.36 9.48
CA GLU A 338 -10.94 -0.18 9.47
C GLU A 338 -11.85 -0.12 8.25
N LYS A 339 -13.02 0.52 8.44
CA LYS A 339 -14.03 0.73 7.37
C LYS A 339 -14.46 -0.60 6.73
N ALA A 340 -14.39 -1.68 7.50
CA ALA A 340 -14.60 -3.05 7.06
C ALA A 340 -16.10 -3.38 7.04
N ASP A 341 -16.85 -2.79 6.11
CA ASP A 341 -18.24 -3.15 5.89
C ASP A 341 -18.31 -4.40 5.01
N LYS A 342 -18.85 -5.48 5.57
CA LYS A 342 -18.86 -6.79 4.92
C LYS A 342 -19.60 -6.76 3.59
N SER A 343 -20.81 -6.20 3.56
CA SER A 343 -21.65 -6.17 2.36
C SER A 343 -20.97 -5.41 1.23
N ARG A 344 -20.37 -4.25 1.54
CA ARG A 344 -19.61 -3.44 0.58
C ARG A 344 -18.35 -4.14 0.10
N LEU A 345 -17.60 -4.78 0.99
CA LEU A 345 -16.41 -5.54 0.63
C LEU A 345 -16.76 -6.72 -0.29
N GLU A 346 -17.77 -7.52 0.05
CA GLU A 346 -18.19 -8.64 -0.79
C GLU A 346 -18.65 -8.17 -2.17
N ARG A 347 -19.48 -7.13 -2.22
CA ARG A 347 -19.92 -6.48 -3.46
C ARG A 347 -18.76 -6.04 -4.33
N ALA A 348 -17.87 -5.21 -3.78
CA ALA A 348 -16.76 -4.61 -4.50
C ALA A 348 -15.73 -5.64 -4.98
N LEU A 349 -15.48 -6.68 -4.18
CA LEU A 349 -14.36 -7.59 -4.41
C LEU A 349 -14.74 -8.83 -5.21
N PHE A 350 -16.00 -9.26 -5.21
CA PHE A 350 -16.40 -10.43 -6.03
C PHE A 350 -17.88 -10.51 -6.42
N ARG A 351 -18.85 -10.02 -5.63
CA ARG A 351 -20.28 -10.22 -5.96
C ARG A 351 -20.72 -9.44 -7.20
N ARG A 352 -20.14 -8.27 -7.48
CA ARG A 352 -20.43 -7.52 -8.72
C ARG A 352 -19.99 -8.23 -10.01
N VAL A 353 -19.20 -9.29 -9.91
CA VAL A 353 -18.80 -10.16 -11.03
C VAL A 353 -19.27 -11.61 -10.86
N GLU A 354 -20.21 -11.87 -9.94
CA GLU A 354 -20.68 -13.24 -9.64
C GLU A 354 -21.40 -13.90 -10.82
N GLY A 355 -22.03 -13.11 -11.69
CA GLY A 355 -22.66 -13.58 -12.93
C GLY A 355 -21.68 -13.80 -14.09
N PHE A 356 -20.40 -13.45 -13.95
CA PHE A 356 -19.39 -13.72 -14.96
C PHE A 356 -18.95 -15.19 -14.89
N VAL A 357 -18.88 -15.86 -16.05
CA VAL A 357 -18.41 -17.25 -16.17
C VAL A 357 -17.05 -17.23 -16.87
N PRO A 358 -15.92 -17.31 -16.13
CA PRO A 358 -14.60 -17.31 -16.73
C PRO A 358 -14.32 -18.63 -17.45
N VAL A 359 -13.52 -18.57 -18.52
CA VAL A 359 -13.00 -19.77 -19.18
C VAL A 359 -11.96 -20.44 -18.28
N ALA A 360 -11.96 -21.77 -18.25
CA ALA A 360 -10.95 -22.54 -17.54
C ALA A 360 -9.52 -22.11 -17.95
N PRO A 361 -8.55 -22.07 -17.01
CA PRO A 361 -8.61 -22.56 -15.64
C PRO A 361 -9.12 -21.54 -14.61
N PHE A 362 -9.66 -20.41 -15.03
CA PHE A 362 -10.08 -19.34 -14.13
C PHE A 362 -11.47 -19.57 -13.53
N ARG A 363 -11.74 -18.88 -12.42
CA ARG A 363 -13.04 -18.89 -11.73
C ARG A 363 -13.26 -17.57 -11.00
N VAL A 364 -14.51 -17.27 -10.66
CA VAL A 364 -14.84 -16.19 -9.71
C VAL A 364 -14.61 -16.70 -8.29
N ASN A 365 -13.50 -16.28 -7.69
CA ASN A 365 -13.13 -16.58 -6.31
C ASN A 365 -13.94 -15.73 -5.33
N LYS A 366 -14.43 -16.37 -4.27
CA LYS A 366 -15.19 -15.74 -3.18
C LYS A 366 -14.40 -15.89 -1.87
N PRO A 367 -13.37 -15.05 -1.64
CA PRO A 367 -12.56 -15.14 -0.43
C PRO A 367 -13.41 -14.84 0.81
N TYR A 368 -13.06 -15.46 1.94
CA TYR A 368 -13.66 -15.09 3.21
C TYR A 368 -13.29 -13.64 3.58
N ILE A 369 -14.27 -12.80 3.86
CA ILE A 369 -14.05 -11.43 4.34
C ILE A 369 -13.97 -11.48 5.87
N GLY A 370 -12.76 -11.25 6.38
CA GLY A 370 -12.47 -11.21 7.81
C GLY A 370 -12.49 -9.78 8.35
N HIS A 371 -13.01 -9.60 9.56
CA HIS A 371 -12.98 -8.32 10.26
C HIS A 371 -11.96 -8.38 11.39
N CYS A 372 -11.25 -7.27 11.59
CA CYS A 372 -10.46 -7.06 12.80
C CYS A 372 -11.30 -6.28 13.83
N GLN A 373 -10.89 -6.30 15.09
CA GLN A 373 -11.44 -5.47 16.15
C GLN A 373 -11.34 -4.00 15.73
N ALA A 374 -12.43 -3.26 15.94
CA ALA A 374 -12.48 -1.86 15.62
C ALA A 374 -11.71 -1.07 16.67
N ASP A 375 -10.56 -0.52 16.29
CA ASP A 375 -9.89 0.49 17.11
C ASP A 375 -10.70 1.78 17.04
N SER A 376 -11.06 2.35 18.20
CA SER A 376 -11.79 3.61 18.30
C SER A 376 -10.88 4.82 18.01
N ASN A 377 -10.01 4.72 17.01
CA ASN A 377 -9.13 5.82 16.64
C ASN A 377 -9.91 6.83 15.79
N PRO A 378 -9.88 8.13 16.12
CA PRO A 378 -10.46 9.16 15.29
C PRO A 378 -9.80 9.16 13.91
N ARG A 379 -10.60 9.53 12.90
CA ARG A 379 -10.18 9.54 11.49
C ARG A 379 -8.90 10.39 11.33
N ASP A 380 -7.77 9.75 10.99
CA ASP A 380 -6.52 10.46 10.76
C ASP A 380 -6.57 11.29 9.45
N THR A 381 -6.72 12.60 9.61
CA THR A 381 -6.77 13.59 8.52
C THR A 381 -5.39 14.02 8.02
N SER A 382 -4.31 13.42 8.52
CA SER A 382 -2.97 13.79 8.10
C SER A 382 -2.72 13.58 6.60
N PRO A 383 -1.82 14.35 5.98
CA PRO A 383 -1.43 14.14 4.59
C PRO A 383 -0.92 12.70 4.38
N GLY A 384 -1.18 12.10 3.21
CA GLY A 384 -0.68 10.75 2.92
C GLY A 384 0.84 10.68 3.03
N THR A 385 1.37 9.51 3.42
CA THR A 385 2.80 9.26 3.53
C THR A 385 3.51 9.53 2.19
N PRO A 386 4.72 10.12 2.19
CA PRO A 386 5.52 10.28 0.98
C PRO A 386 6.29 8.99 0.62
N LEU A 387 6.26 7.97 1.49
CA LEU A 387 7.01 6.72 1.31
C LEU A 387 6.07 5.54 1.13
N SER A 388 6.55 4.54 0.39
CA SER A 388 5.96 3.21 0.31
C SER A 388 7.05 2.18 0.57
N VAL A 389 6.81 1.31 1.53
CA VAL A 389 7.72 0.24 1.91
C VAL A 389 7.31 -1.04 1.21
N ASN A 390 8.28 -1.82 0.74
CA ASN A 390 8.07 -3.21 0.37
C ASN A 390 9.09 -4.13 1.06
N TRP A 391 8.61 -5.21 1.67
CA TRP A 391 9.42 -6.32 2.17
C TRP A 391 8.80 -7.64 1.68
N ASN A 392 9.63 -8.63 1.37
CA ASN A 392 9.16 -9.97 1.08
C ASN A 392 10.16 -11.01 1.61
N ILE A 393 9.66 -12.19 1.95
CA ILE A 393 10.46 -13.24 2.60
C ILE A 393 11.51 -13.86 1.67
N ALA A 394 11.35 -13.79 0.35
CA ALA A 394 12.29 -14.39 -0.58
C ALA A 394 13.61 -13.60 -0.70
N ASP A 395 13.53 -12.27 -0.59
CA ASP A 395 14.72 -11.42 -0.57
C ASP A 395 15.18 -11.06 0.86
N ASP A 396 14.33 -11.31 1.86
CA ASP A 396 14.43 -10.94 3.26
C ASP A 396 15.08 -9.56 3.54
N SER A 397 14.70 -8.58 2.73
CA SER A 397 15.22 -7.21 2.79
C SER A 397 14.12 -6.22 2.52
N ILE A 398 14.28 -4.98 2.96
CA ILE A 398 13.34 -3.88 2.75
C ILE A 398 13.77 -3.01 1.55
N GLU A 399 12.81 -2.49 0.81
CA GLU A 399 13.00 -1.41 -0.14
C GLU A 399 12.01 -0.28 0.18
N ILE A 400 12.50 0.96 0.14
CA ILE A 400 11.70 2.17 0.39
C ILE A 400 11.57 2.93 -0.93
N LEU A 401 10.34 3.20 -1.34
CA LEU A 401 9.99 3.86 -2.59
C LEU A 401 9.42 5.24 -2.35
N ARG A 402 9.64 6.14 -3.31
CA ARG A 402 8.89 7.38 -3.48
C ARG A 402 7.75 7.18 -4.47
N PRO A 403 6.48 7.09 -4.04
CA PRO A 403 5.35 6.77 -4.90
C PRO A 403 5.16 7.71 -6.09
N ASN A 404 5.44 8.99 -5.93
CA ASN A 404 5.26 10.00 -6.98
C ASN A 404 6.18 9.80 -8.19
N ILE A 405 7.37 9.21 -7.98
CA ILE A 405 8.35 8.89 -9.04
C ILE A 405 8.44 7.38 -9.32
N GLY A 406 7.93 6.54 -8.40
CA GLY A 406 7.95 5.08 -8.53
C GLY A 406 9.35 4.46 -8.47
N ARG A 407 10.32 5.16 -7.89
CA ARG A 407 11.74 4.77 -7.73
C ARG A 407 12.13 4.66 -6.27
N LEU A 408 13.34 4.19 -5.99
CA LEU A 408 13.87 4.14 -4.63
C LEU A 408 13.93 5.55 -4.01
N ASP A 409 13.72 5.65 -2.70
CA ASP A 409 13.72 6.95 -2.02
C ASP A 409 15.10 7.59 -2.01
N LYS A 410 16.13 6.88 -1.53
CA LYS A 410 17.51 7.41 -1.44
C LYS A 410 18.28 7.39 -2.77
N ASP A 411 17.72 6.81 -3.81
CA ASP A 411 18.30 6.76 -5.16
C ASP A 411 17.20 6.95 -6.22
N ALA A 412 17.12 8.16 -6.77
CA ALA A 412 16.12 8.51 -7.78
C ALA A 412 16.30 7.73 -9.10
N HIS A 413 17.49 7.21 -9.39
CA HIS A 413 17.74 6.34 -10.54
C HIS A 413 17.52 4.86 -10.20
N GLY A 414 17.56 4.53 -8.91
CA GLY A 414 17.34 3.22 -8.34
C GLY A 414 16.03 2.59 -8.81
N VAL A 415 16.15 1.40 -9.39
CA VAL A 415 15.01 0.62 -9.89
C VAL A 415 14.58 -0.33 -8.79
N SER A 416 13.32 -0.25 -8.39
CA SER A 416 12.76 -1.19 -7.41
C SER A 416 12.77 -2.61 -7.95
N ARG A 417 13.13 -3.58 -7.10
CA ARG A 417 13.03 -5.03 -7.39
C ARG A 417 11.62 -5.51 -7.72
N ILE A 418 10.60 -4.70 -7.38
CA ILE A 418 9.21 -4.95 -7.75
C ILE A 418 8.78 -4.14 -8.97
N SER A 419 9.66 -3.50 -9.74
CA SER A 419 9.31 -2.85 -11.01
C SER A 419 8.90 -3.86 -12.10
N LYS A 420 8.44 -3.41 -13.26
CA LYS A 420 8.14 -4.34 -14.37
C LYS A 420 9.43 -4.95 -14.92
N SER A 421 10.47 -4.14 -15.10
CA SER A 421 11.75 -4.60 -15.64
C SER A 421 12.40 -5.68 -14.76
N GLN A 422 12.41 -5.46 -13.44
CA GLN A 422 13.03 -6.43 -12.51
C GLN A 422 12.25 -7.75 -12.42
N ILE A 423 10.91 -7.70 -12.47
CA ILE A 423 10.08 -8.90 -12.55
C ILE A 423 10.28 -9.64 -13.88
N ALA A 424 10.46 -8.91 -14.98
CA ALA A 424 10.71 -9.50 -16.30
C ALA A 424 12.06 -10.20 -16.38
N VAL A 425 13.11 -9.62 -15.78
CA VAL A 425 14.43 -10.25 -15.65
C VAL A 425 14.33 -11.57 -14.91
N LEU A 426 13.59 -11.60 -13.78
CA LEU A 426 13.33 -12.83 -13.03
C LEU A 426 12.60 -13.88 -13.88
N PHE A 427 11.55 -13.48 -14.59
CA PHE A 427 10.80 -14.37 -15.47
C PHE A 427 11.68 -14.98 -16.57
N LYS A 428 12.48 -14.15 -17.24
CA LYS A 428 13.41 -14.58 -18.30
C LYS A 428 14.41 -15.60 -17.79
N LYS A 429 15.02 -15.35 -16.62
CA LYS A 429 15.93 -16.29 -15.96
C LYS A 429 15.25 -17.64 -15.72
N ILE A 430 14.06 -17.62 -15.13
CA ILE A 430 13.32 -18.85 -14.79
C ILE A 430 12.92 -19.65 -16.01
N CYS A 431 12.44 -18.99 -17.07
CA CYS A 431 12.11 -19.68 -18.30
C CYS A 431 13.36 -20.32 -18.95
N SER A 432 14.52 -19.65 -18.87
CA SER A 432 15.80 -20.23 -19.29
C SER A 432 16.14 -21.49 -18.49
N ASP A 433 16.05 -21.42 -17.15
CA ASP A 433 16.35 -22.55 -16.25
C ASP A 433 15.39 -23.74 -16.47
N LEU A 434 14.15 -23.46 -16.86
CA LEU A 434 13.11 -24.46 -17.17
C LEU A 434 13.13 -24.95 -18.63
N GLY A 435 14.02 -24.44 -19.48
CA GLY A 435 14.03 -24.75 -20.91
C GLY A 435 12.75 -24.35 -21.65
N ARG A 436 11.99 -23.38 -21.12
CA ARG A 436 10.79 -22.84 -21.77
C ARG A 436 11.22 -21.79 -22.81
N PRO A 437 10.66 -21.82 -24.04
CA PRO A 437 11.02 -20.85 -25.06
C PRO A 437 10.62 -19.45 -24.60
N VAL A 438 11.62 -18.61 -24.30
CA VAL A 438 11.48 -17.16 -24.32
C VAL A 438 11.99 -16.74 -25.68
N PRO A 439 11.15 -16.22 -26.57
CA PRO A 439 11.63 -16.04 -27.92
C PRO A 439 12.62 -14.85 -28.02
N LYS A 440 13.40 -14.78 -29.11
CA LYS A 440 14.61 -13.94 -29.19
C LYS A 440 14.27 -12.49 -29.57
N GLY A 441 14.88 -11.50 -28.88
CA GLY A 441 14.69 -10.06 -29.16
C GLY A 441 13.48 -9.40 -28.48
N TYR A 442 13.03 -9.94 -27.34
CA TYR A 442 11.67 -9.71 -26.84
C TYR A 442 11.51 -8.43 -26.04
N THR A 443 10.45 -7.70 -26.38
CA THR A 443 9.86 -6.71 -25.49
C THR A 443 9.16 -7.40 -24.32
N TYR A 444 8.92 -6.67 -23.23
CA TYR A 444 8.12 -7.15 -22.09
C TYR A 444 6.74 -7.66 -22.54
N GLU A 445 6.13 -7.02 -23.55
CA GLU A 445 4.87 -7.47 -24.12
C GLU A 445 5.00 -8.80 -24.85
N ASN A 446 6.06 -8.99 -25.65
CA ASN A 446 6.25 -10.25 -26.37
C ASN A 446 6.43 -11.45 -25.42
N MET A 447 6.95 -11.23 -24.19
CA MET A 447 7.07 -12.31 -23.19
C MET A 447 5.73 -12.93 -22.79
N LYS A 448 4.63 -12.22 -23.01
CA LYS A 448 3.28 -12.66 -22.68
C LYS A 448 2.58 -13.41 -23.79
N VAL A 449 3.13 -13.48 -25.01
CA VAL A 449 2.48 -14.09 -26.18
C VAL A 449 2.04 -15.55 -25.94
N HIS A 450 2.74 -16.27 -25.05
CA HIS A 450 2.43 -17.64 -24.67
C HIS A 450 1.43 -17.76 -23.50
N CYS A 451 1.00 -16.66 -22.90
CA CYS A 451 0.06 -16.59 -21.78
C CYS A 451 -1.41 -16.50 -22.27
N GLN A 452 -1.74 -17.21 -23.35
CA GLN A 452 -3.01 -17.05 -24.10
C GLN A 452 -4.27 -17.20 -23.22
N ALA A 453 -4.27 -18.17 -22.30
CA ALA A 453 -5.40 -18.36 -21.40
C ALA A 453 -5.66 -17.13 -20.52
N TYR A 454 -4.60 -16.54 -19.94
CA TYR A 454 -4.73 -15.36 -19.09
C TYR A 454 -5.20 -14.14 -19.90
N GLU A 455 -4.66 -13.97 -21.10
CA GLU A 455 -5.04 -12.88 -21.98
C GLU A 455 -6.51 -12.99 -22.42
N GLN A 456 -6.94 -14.18 -22.82
CA GLN A 456 -8.35 -14.43 -23.16
C GLN A 456 -9.26 -14.18 -21.95
N GLY A 457 -8.89 -14.67 -20.76
CA GLY A 457 -9.64 -14.43 -19.53
C GLY A 457 -9.75 -12.94 -19.18
N ARG A 458 -8.67 -12.18 -19.39
CA ARG A 458 -8.65 -10.73 -19.22
C ARG A 458 -9.60 -10.03 -20.18
N ILE A 459 -9.49 -10.31 -21.48
CA ILE A 459 -10.33 -9.69 -22.52
C ILE A 459 -11.80 -10.00 -22.26
N SER A 460 -12.13 -11.25 -21.93
CA SER A 460 -13.49 -11.68 -21.60
C SER A 460 -14.04 -10.96 -20.37
N LEU A 461 -13.25 -10.82 -19.30
CA LEU A 461 -13.67 -10.07 -18.10
C LEU A 461 -13.90 -8.59 -18.42
N GLU A 462 -12.95 -7.94 -19.10
CA GLU A 462 -13.04 -6.50 -19.42
C GLU A 462 -14.22 -6.21 -20.35
N THR A 463 -14.51 -7.10 -21.30
CA THR A 463 -15.70 -7.02 -22.16
C THR A 463 -16.97 -7.18 -21.34
N TRP A 464 -17.04 -8.19 -20.48
CA TRP A 464 -18.20 -8.42 -19.62
C TRP A 464 -18.48 -7.23 -18.68
N LEU A 465 -17.46 -6.63 -18.06
CA LEU A 465 -17.62 -5.45 -17.20
C LEU A 465 -18.25 -4.27 -17.95
N ARG A 466 -17.85 -4.06 -19.20
CA ARG A 466 -18.41 -3.04 -20.08
C ARG A 466 -19.86 -3.36 -20.45
N ASP A 467 -20.17 -4.60 -20.80
CA ASP A 467 -21.53 -5.04 -21.17
C ASP A 467 -22.49 -4.92 -19.98
N GLN A 468 -22.01 -5.17 -18.76
CA GLN A 468 -22.75 -4.95 -17.51
C GLN A 468 -22.80 -3.48 -17.07
N LYS A 469 -22.29 -2.54 -17.89
CA LYS A 469 -22.28 -1.09 -17.61
C LYS A 469 -21.58 -0.71 -16.30
N LEU A 470 -20.64 -1.54 -15.83
CA LEU A 470 -19.82 -1.26 -14.65
C LEU A 470 -18.68 -0.29 -14.97
N GLY A 471 -18.47 0.06 -16.25
CA GLY A 471 -17.43 0.96 -16.72
C GLY A 471 -16.34 0.24 -17.51
N MET A 472 -15.38 1.00 -18.03
CA MET A 472 -14.29 0.47 -18.85
C MET A 472 -13.00 0.33 -18.03
N TRP A 473 -12.33 -0.82 -18.14
CA TRP A 473 -11.02 -1.00 -17.55
C TRP A 473 -9.98 -0.15 -18.29
N GLN A 474 -9.26 0.72 -17.56
CA GLN A 474 -8.23 1.59 -18.13
C GLN A 474 -6.85 0.95 -18.02
N SER A 475 -6.33 0.52 -19.17
CA SER A 475 -4.94 0.10 -19.33
C SER A 475 -4.03 1.31 -19.54
N LYS A 476 -2.74 1.14 -19.23
CA LYS A 476 -1.71 2.13 -19.58
C LYS A 476 -1.43 2.05 -21.09
N PRO A 477 -0.89 3.12 -21.70
CA PRO A 477 -0.50 3.11 -23.11
C PRO A 477 0.42 1.92 -23.41
N GLU A 478 0.31 1.29 -24.58
CA GLU A 478 1.00 0.03 -24.89
C GLU A 478 2.52 0.17 -24.86
N GLU A 479 3.03 1.36 -25.19
CA GLU A 479 4.45 1.72 -25.26
C GLU A 479 5.16 1.47 -23.92
N VAL A 480 4.47 1.54 -22.78
CA VAL A 480 5.06 1.26 -21.45
C VAL A 480 5.40 -0.21 -21.21
N SER A 481 5.03 -1.08 -22.16
CA SER A 481 5.28 -2.52 -22.16
C SER A 481 6.15 -2.96 -23.35
N MET A 482 6.57 -2.04 -24.23
CA MET A 482 7.35 -2.35 -25.44
C MET A 482 8.87 -2.29 -25.22
N PHE A 483 9.35 -2.29 -23.98
CA PHE A 483 10.79 -2.25 -23.68
C PHE A 483 11.43 -3.64 -23.70
N VAL A 484 12.70 -3.70 -24.11
CA VAL A 484 13.52 -4.92 -24.13
C VAL A 484 14.06 -5.22 -22.73
N VAL A 485 14.14 -6.51 -22.39
CA VAL A 485 14.54 -7.04 -21.07
C VAL A 485 15.85 -7.81 -21.15
#